data_AF-A0A962UU19-F1
#
_entry.id   AF-A0A962UU19-F1
#
_cell.length_a   1.000
_cell.length_b   1.000
_cell.length_c   1.000
_cell.angle_alpha   90.00
_cell.angle_beta   90.00
_cell.angle_gamma   90.00
#
_symmetry.space_group_name_H-M   'P 1'
#
loop_
_entity.id
_entity.type
_entity.pdbx_description
1 polymer ?
#
loop_
_entity_poly.entity_id
_entity_poly.type
_entity_poly.pdbx_seq_one_letter_code
_entity_poly.pdbx_strand_id
1 'polypeptide(L)'
;SVVLADTEETWNTLFEQSGETYKPPRLVLYRGAVNSACGLGQAAMGPFYCPGDYKVYLDLEFFDDLKRRHGAPGDFAQAYVIAHEIGHHVQTLLGISDQVQKAKRGASEAEANELSVRQELQADCFAGIWGNHAARHRQLLESGDVEEGLNAASAIGDDRLQKQSRGYVSPESFTHGSSAQRVRWFKIGLEKGVTSACNTFKTETL
;
A
#
# COMPACT_ATOMS: atom_id res chain seq x y z
N SER A 1 10.13 7.18 12.65
CA SER A 1 9.09 6.17 12.95
C SER A 1 9.77 4.81 12.99
N VAL A 2 9.47 3.97 13.98
CA VAL A 2 10.01 2.59 14.09
C VAL A 2 9.65 1.77 12.85
N VAL A 3 8.45 1.99 12.30
CA VAL A 3 7.96 1.31 11.10
C VAL A 3 8.82 1.60 9.87
N LEU A 4 9.21 2.85 9.62
CA LEU A 4 10.00 3.18 8.43
C LEU A 4 11.37 2.47 8.46
N ALA A 5 12.08 2.58 9.58
CA ALA A 5 13.36 1.90 9.76
C ALA A 5 13.22 0.38 9.58
N ASP A 6 12.12 -0.20 10.06
CA ASP A 6 11.84 -1.61 9.89
C ASP A 6 11.53 -2.02 8.44
N THR A 7 10.72 -1.23 7.74
CA THR A 7 10.50 -1.44 6.30
C THR A 7 11.80 -1.35 5.51
N GLU A 8 12.69 -0.41 5.84
CA GLU A 8 14.00 -0.29 5.21
C GLU A 8 14.85 -1.53 5.43
N GLU A 9 14.95 -2.04 6.66
CA GLU A 9 15.74 -3.24 6.95
C GLU A 9 15.16 -4.49 6.27
N THR A 10 13.83 -4.63 6.26
CA THR A 10 13.13 -5.72 5.56
C THR A 10 13.45 -5.72 4.07
N TRP A 11 13.29 -4.57 3.41
CA TRP A 11 13.50 -4.47 1.97
C TRP A 11 14.98 -4.48 1.58
N ASN A 12 15.88 -3.94 2.40
CA ASN A 12 17.33 -4.16 2.22
C ASN A 12 17.64 -5.66 2.17
N THR A 13 17.18 -6.42 3.16
CA THR A 13 17.40 -7.87 3.23
C THR A 13 16.84 -8.60 2.01
N LEU A 14 15.61 -8.29 1.61
CA LEU A 14 14.95 -8.96 0.49
C LEU A 14 15.61 -8.63 -0.85
N PHE A 15 16.03 -7.38 -1.07
CA PHE A 15 16.74 -7.00 -2.30
C PHE A 15 18.12 -7.66 -2.36
N GLU A 16 18.87 -7.66 -1.26
CA GLU A 16 20.17 -8.34 -1.17
C GLU A 16 20.06 -9.83 -1.49
N GLN A 17 19.02 -10.51 -0.98
CA GLN A 17 18.74 -11.91 -1.30
C GLN A 17 18.45 -12.15 -2.78
N SER A 18 17.91 -11.15 -3.48
CA SER A 18 17.70 -11.18 -4.93
C SER A 18 18.90 -10.71 -5.76
N GLY A 19 20.01 -10.34 -5.13
CA GLY A 19 21.20 -9.80 -5.82
C GLY A 19 21.04 -8.36 -6.29
N GLU A 20 20.05 -7.63 -5.76
CA GLU A 20 19.75 -6.23 -6.07
C GLU A 20 20.07 -5.33 -4.87
N THR A 21 20.07 -4.01 -5.06
CA THR A 21 20.28 -3.04 -3.98
C THR A 21 19.01 -2.22 -3.74
N TYR A 22 18.47 -2.29 -2.53
CA TYR A 22 17.36 -1.44 -2.12
C TYR A 22 17.85 0.01 -1.96
N LYS A 23 17.06 0.97 -2.46
CA LYS A 23 17.35 2.40 -2.33
C LYS A 23 16.23 3.04 -1.52
N PRO A 24 16.42 3.36 -0.25
CA PRO A 24 15.32 3.81 0.61
C PRO A 24 14.68 5.11 0.08
N PRO A 25 13.34 5.24 0.16
CA PRO A 25 12.65 6.46 -0.23
C PRO A 25 12.85 7.55 0.82
N ARG A 26 12.62 8.80 0.43
CA ARG A 26 12.58 9.91 1.39
C ARG A 26 11.16 10.11 1.92
N LEU A 27 11.02 10.22 3.24
CA LEU A 27 9.73 10.47 3.87
C LEU A 27 9.49 11.97 4.07
N VAL A 28 8.30 12.43 3.70
CA VAL A 28 7.84 13.81 3.85
C VAL A 28 6.57 13.82 4.68
N LEU A 29 6.63 14.43 5.86
CA LEU A 29 5.46 14.71 6.69
C LEU A 29 4.87 16.06 6.29
N TYR A 30 3.56 16.13 6.13
CA TYR A 30 2.88 17.39 5.78
C TYR A 30 1.52 17.53 6.48
N ARG A 31 0.97 18.75 6.46
CA ARG A 31 -0.40 19.09 6.87
C ARG A 31 -1.00 20.03 5.82
N GLY A 32 -2.27 19.83 5.47
CA GLY A 32 -2.99 20.64 4.50
C GLY A 32 -2.63 20.36 3.04
N ALA A 33 -1.42 20.73 2.58
CA ALA A 33 -0.99 20.52 1.20
C ALA A 33 0.54 20.40 1.05
N VAL A 34 0.98 19.70 0.01
CA VAL A 34 2.40 19.51 -0.32
C VAL A 34 2.60 19.45 -1.83
N ASN A 35 3.66 20.09 -2.33
CA ASN A 35 4.06 19.95 -3.73
C ASN A 35 4.96 18.71 -3.88
N SER A 36 4.62 17.84 -4.83
CA SER A 36 5.40 16.66 -5.21
C SER A 36 5.76 16.69 -6.69
N ALA A 37 6.71 15.84 -7.10
CA ALA A 37 6.97 15.64 -8.54
C ALA A 37 5.78 15.05 -9.31
N CYS A 38 4.80 14.47 -8.61
CA CYS A 38 3.58 13.90 -9.17
C CYS A 38 2.41 14.91 -9.21
N GLY A 39 2.65 16.16 -8.79
CA GLY A 39 1.64 17.22 -8.70
C GLY A 39 1.39 17.70 -7.27
N LEU A 40 0.34 18.52 -7.12
CA LEU A 40 -0.09 19.02 -5.80
C LEU A 40 -0.81 17.90 -5.04
N GLY A 41 -0.22 17.45 -3.94
CA GLY A 41 -0.87 16.59 -2.96
C GLY A 41 -1.65 17.42 -1.93
N GLN A 42 -2.87 17.00 -1.62
CA GLN A 42 -3.71 17.62 -0.59
C GLN A 42 -3.99 16.62 0.53
N ALA A 43 -4.11 17.08 1.77
CA ALA A 43 -4.37 16.23 2.94
C ALA A 43 -5.62 15.33 2.77
N ALA A 44 -6.64 15.82 2.05
CA ALA A 44 -7.83 15.05 1.71
C ALA A 44 -7.57 13.79 0.85
N MET A 45 -6.38 13.68 0.24
CA MET A 45 -5.96 12.55 -0.58
C MET A 45 -5.31 11.42 0.25
N GLY A 46 -4.95 11.69 1.51
CA GLY A 46 -4.25 10.75 2.38
C GLY A 46 -2.74 10.62 2.09
N PRO A 47 -2.08 9.62 2.69
CA PRO A 47 -0.70 9.25 2.38
C PRO A 47 -0.55 8.78 0.93
N PHE A 48 0.61 9.02 0.33
CA PHE A 48 0.90 8.56 -1.03
C PHE A 48 2.40 8.46 -1.30
N TYR A 49 2.78 7.56 -2.21
CA TYR A 49 4.11 7.50 -2.80
C TYR A 49 4.15 8.18 -4.18
N CYS A 50 5.21 8.97 -4.44
CA CYS A 50 5.46 9.58 -5.74
C CYS A 50 6.69 8.97 -6.43
N PRO A 51 6.53 8.25 -7.56
CA PRO A 51 7.66 7.72 -8.32
C PRO A 51 8.54 8.79 -8.97
N GLY A 52 8.02 10.00 -9.20
CA GLY A 52 8.76 11.10 -9.84
C GLY A 52 9.90 11.68 -9.00
N ASP A 53 9.84 11.53 -7.67
CA ASP A 53 10.89 11.98 -6.77
C ASP A 53 11.25 10.99 -5.67
N TYR A 54 10.76 9.75 -5.76
CA TYR A 54 11.06 8.64 -4.85
C TYR A 54 10.75 8.98 -3.39
N LYS A 55 9.60 9.62 -3.15
CA LYS A 55 9.18 10.05 -1.81
C LYS A 55 7.87 9.42 -1.38
N VAL A 56 7.79 9.13 -0.09
CA VAL A 56 6.55 8.80 0.62
C VAL A 56 6.08 10.04 1.36
N TYR A 57 4.88 10.47 1.07
CA TYR A 57 4.23 11.61 1.68
C TYR A 57 3.20 11.12 2.69
N LEU A 58 3.33 11.50 3.96
CA LEU A 58 2.38 11.14 5.00
C LEU A 58 1.70 12.40 5.52
N ASP A 59 0.38 12.43 5.39
CA ASP A 59 -0.44 13.47 5.98
C ASP A 59 -0.62 13.20 7.49
N LEU A 60 -0.25 14.17 8.31
CA LEU A 60 -0.40 14.06 9.76
C LEU A 60 -1.87 14.17 10.19
N GLU A 61 -2.73 14.84 9.41
CA GLU A 61 -4.17 14.93 9.69
C GLU A 61 -4.87 13.60 9.44
N PHE A 62 -4.45 12.84 8.42
CA PHE A 62 -4.90 11.47 8.20
C PHE A 62 -4.66 10.56 9.41
N PHE A 63 -3.50 10.64 10.07
CA PHE A 63 -3.24 9.86 11.29
C PHE A 63 -4.13 10.30 12.46
N ASP A 64 -4.39 11.60 12.58
CA ASP A 64 -5.33 12.15 13.56
C ASP A 64 -6.77 11.65 13.30
N ASP A 65 -7.17 11.48 12.04
CA ASP A 65 -8.50 11.03 11.63
C ASP A 65 -8.68 9.50 11.70
N LEU A 66 -7.67 8.71 11.32
CA LEU A 66 -7.67 7.24 11.51
C LEU A 66 -7.93 6.88 12.98
N LYS A 67 -7.22 7.57 13.89
CA LYS A 67 -7.34 7.38 15.34
C LYS A 67 -8.72 7.76 15.87
N ARG A 68 -9.34 8.83 15.36
CA ARG A 68 -10.59 9.40 15.91
C ARG A 68 -11.87 8.87 15.25
N ARG A 69 -11.88 8.68 13.93
CA ARG A 69 -13.11 8.43 13.14
C ARG A 69 -13.29 6.99 12.69
N HIS A 70 -12.20 6.28 12.44
CA HIS A 70 -12.26 4.94 11.82
C HIS A 70 -12.20 3.79 12.82
N GLY A 71 -12.06 4.08 14.12
CA GLY A 71 -12.04 3.04 15.14
C GLY A 71 -10.88 2.04 14.96
N ALA A 72 -9.78 2.49 14.33
CA ALA A 72 -8.50 1.79 14.26
C ALA A 72 -7.47 2.50 15.17
N PRO A 73 -7.68 2.51 16.50
CA PRO A 73 -6.76 3.09 17.46
C PRO A 73 -5.60 2.12 17.68
N GLY A 74 -4.68 2.03 16.73
CA GLY A 74 -3.54 1.14 16.86
C GLY A 74 -2.39 1.57 15.98
N ASP A 75 -1.18 1.46 16.52
CA ASP A 75 0.05 1.81 15.83
C ASP A 75 0.22 0.97 14.55
N PHE A 76 -0.42 -0.20 14.47
CA PHE A 76 -0.32 -1.11 13.34
C PHE A 76 -1.17 -0.70 12.13
N ALA A 77 -2.34 -0.09 12.31
CA ALA A 77 -3.11 0.45 11.19
C ALA A 77 -2.35 1.57 10.46
N GLN A 78 -1.62 2.40 11.20
CA GLN A 78 -0.72 3.40 10.62
C GLN A 78 0.50 2.73 9.97
N ALA A 79 1.05 1.70 10.61
CA ALA A 79 2.16 0.94 10.08
C ALA A 79 1.83 0.28 8.74
N TYR A 80 0.63 -0.28 8.61
CA TYR A 80 0.11 -0.86 7.38
C TYR A 80 0.06 0.15 6.24
N VAL A 81 -0.46 1.36 6.47
CA VAL A 81 -0.50 2.40 5.42
C VAL A 81 0.91 2.81 5.00
N ILE A 82 1.83 2.98 5.94
CA ILE A 82 3.24 3.26 5.62
C ILE A 82 3.84 2.11 4.80
N ALA A 83 3.63 0.86 5.21
CA ALA A 83 4.15 -0.31 4.52
C ALA A 83 3.54 -0.47 3.12
N HIS A 84 2.28 -0.06 2.92
CA HIS A 84 1.63 0.00 1.62
C HIS A 84 2.30 1.03 0.70
N GLU A 85 2.54 2.26 1.17
CA GLU A 85 3.26 3.27 0.39
C GLU A 85 4.70 2.85 0.05
N ILE A 86 5.37 2.16 0.98
CA ILE A 86 6.66 1.53 0.70
C ILE A 86 6.52 0.41 -0.34
N GLY A 87 5.40 -0.31 -0.37
CA GLY A 87 5.07 -1.27 -1.42
C GLY A 87 5.10 -0.63 -2.81
N HIS A 88 4.52 0.56 -2.99
CA HIS A 88 4.62 1.29 -4.27
C HIS A 88 6.05 1.72 -4.61
N HIS A 89 6.83 2.08 -3.61
CA HIS A 89 8.24 2.35 -3.81
C HIS A 89 8.99 1.11 -4.31
N VAL A 90 8.75 -0.06 -3.71
CA VAL A 90 9.32 -1.34 -4.16
C VAL A 90 8.90 -1.68 -5.58
N GLN A 91 7.63 -1.46 -5.94
CA GLN A 91 7.17 -1.61 -7.32
C GLN A 91 7.95 -0.74 -8.31
N THR A 92 8.30 0.49 -7.90
CA THR A 92 9.12 1.38 -8.73
C THR A 92 10.52 0.82 -8.91
N LEU A 93 11.16 0.36 -7.83
CA LEU A 93 12.50 -0.23 -7.89
C LEU A 93 12.54 -1.51 -8.74
N LEU A 94 11.46 -2.30 -8.72
CA LEU A 94 11.31 -3.51 -9.54
C LEU A 94 10.86 -3.22 -10.98
N GLY A 95 10.66 -1.94 -11.35
CA GLY A 95 10.22 -1.54 -12.69
C GLY A 95 8.77 -1.90 -13.03
N ILE A 96 7.96 -2.27 -12.03
CA ILE A 96 6.56 -2.67 -12.20
C ILE A 96 5.70 -1.44 -12.48
N SER A 97 5.90 -0.34 -11.75
CA SER A 97 5.14 0.89 -11.94
C SER A 97 5.26 1.42 -13.38
N ASP A 98 6.47 1.37 -13.96
CA ASP A 98 6.70 1.76 -15.35
C ASP A 98 5.99 0.83 -16.35
N GLN A 99 5.94 -0.47 -16.08
CA GLN A 99 5.23 -1.44 -16.91
C GLN A 99 3.72 -1.19 -16.88
N VAL A 100 3.16 -0.93 -15.70
CA VAL A 100 1.73 -0.58 -15.54
C VAL A 100 1.42 0.70 -16.29
N GLN A 101 2.22 1.77 -16.10
CA GLN A 101 2.01 3.04 -16.79
C GLN A 101 2.09 2.91 -18.32
N LYS A 102 2.99 2.06 -18.83
CA LYS A 102 3.05 1.76 -20.27
C LYS A 102 1.82 0.99 -20.75
N ALA A 103 1.38 -0.03 -20.01
CA ALA A 103 0.22 -0.84 -20.36
C ALA A 103 -1.09 -0.03 -20.35
N LYS A 104 -1.21 0.98 -19.47
CA LYS A 104 -2.37 1.89 -19.44
C LYS A 104 -2.46 2.80 -20.68
N ARG A 105 -1.36 3.04 -21.41
CA ARG A 105 -1.37 3.93 -22.60
C ARG A 105 -2.09 3.26 -23.75
N GLY A 106 -3.28 3.75 -24.08
CA GLY A 106 -4.12 3.22 -25.16
C GLY A 106 -5.06 2.10 -24.72
N ALA A 107 -5.09 1.77 -23.43
CA ALA A 107 -6.10 0.92 -22.84
C ALA A 107 -7.44 1.67 -22.70
N SER A 108 -8.55 0.94 -22.70
CA SER A 108 -9.84 1.49 -22.27
C SER A 108 -9.80 1.88 -20.79
N GLU A 109 -10.74 2.71 -20.35
CA GLU A 109 -10.84 3.12 -18.94
C GLU A 109 -10.97 1.91 -18.01
N ALA A 110 -11.79 0.91 -18.39
CA ALA A 110 -11.97 -0.31 -17.60
C ALA A 110 -10.66 -1.11 -17.46
N GLU A 111 -9.91 -1.28 -18.55
CA GLU A 111 -8.61 -1.98 -18.52
C GLU A 111 -7.57 -1.18 -17.70
N ALA A 112 -7.57 0.14 -17.83
CA ALA A 112 -6.69 1.01 -17.07
C ALA A 112 -6.99 0.97 -15.56
N ASN A 113 -8.27 0.89 -15.20
CA ASN A 113 -8.73 0.71 -13.82
C ASN A 113 -8.31 -0.66 -13.28
N GLU A 114 -8.51 -1.73 -14.04
CA GLU A 114 -8.08 -3.08 -13.64
C GLU A 114 -6.57 -3.16 -13.40
N LEU A 115 -5.76 -2.57 -14.28
CA LEU A 115 -4.31 -2.48 -14.10
C LEU A 115 -3.93 -1.71 -12.82
N SER A 116 -4.69 -0.67 -12.48
CA SER A 116 -4.49 0.11 -11.26
C SER A 116 -4.82 -0.74 -10.03
N VAL A 117 -5.98 -1.41 -10.02
CA VAL A 117 -6.37 -2.32 -8.94
C VAL A 117 -5.31 -3.41 -8.72
N ARG A 118 -4.78 -4.02 -9.79
CA ARG A 118 -3.71 -5.02 -9.68
C ARG A 118 -2.44 -4.47 -9.05
N GLN A 119 -2.07 -3.24 -9.38
CA GLN A 119 -0.93 -2.56 -8.78
C GLN A 119 -1.16 -2.29 -7.29
N GLU A 120 -2.33 -1.79 -6.91
CA GLU A 120 -2.71 -1.50 -5.51
C GLU A 120 -2.71 -2.76 -4.65
N LEU A 121 -3.31 -3.84 -5.15
CA LEU A 121 -3.33 -5.14 -4.47
C LEU A 121 -1.93 -5.75 -4.31
N GLN A 122 -1.00 -5.45 -5.22
CA GLN A 122 0.38 -5.89 -5.06
C GLN A 122 1.09 -5.11 -3.96
N ALA A 123 0.80 -3.81 -3.81
CA ALA A 123 1.30 -3.01 -2.70
C ALA A 123 0.76 -3.51 -1.36
N ASP A 124 -0.50 -3.95 -1.30
CA ASP A 124 -1.05 -4.65 -0.13
C ASP A 124 -0.31 -5.94 0.19
N CYS A 125 0.00 -6.75 -0.82
CA CYS A 125 0.79 -7.96 -0.62
C CYS A 125 2.21 -7.65 -0.13
N PHE A 126 2.84 -6.60 -0.63
CA PHE A 126 4.14 -6.14 -0.15
C PHE A 126 4.10 -5.63 1.30
N ALA A 127 3.02 -4.94 1.70
CA ALA A 127 2.79 -4.59 3.10
C ALA A 127 2.65 -5.85 3.98
N GLY A 128 1.98 -6.88 3.48
CA GLY A 128 1.90 -8.19 4.14
C GLY A 128 3.26 -8.85 4.30
N ILE A 129 4.13 -8.81 3.28
CA ILE A 129 5.50 -9.31 3.38
C ILE A 129 6.24 -8.60 4.52
N TRP A 130 6.17 -7.26 4.58
CA TRP A 130 6.75 -6.53 5.69
C TRP A 130 6.23 -7.04 7.04
N GLY A 131 4.91 -7.21 7.19
CA GLY A 131 4.32 -7.79 8.41
C GLY A 131 4.87 -9.18 8.74
N ASN A 132 5.11 -10.05 7.75
CA ASN A 132 5.71 -11.37 7.96
C ASN A 132 7.11 -11.29 8.56
N HIS A 133 7.95 -10.40 8.02
CA HIS A 133 9.33 -10.22 8.47
C HIS A 133 9.40 -9.52 9.83
N ALA A 134 8.58 -8.48 10.03
CA ALA A 134 8.46 -7.78 11.32
C ALA A 134 8.04 -8.73 12.46
N ALA A 135 7.09 -9.64 12.20
CA ALA A 135 6.65 -10.66 13.14
C ALA A 135 7.77 -11.64 13.50
N ARG A 136 8.44 -12.20 12.49
CA ARG A 136 9.40 -13.29 12.65
C ARG A 136 10.73 -12.84 13.26
N HIS A 137 11.20 -11.65 12.89
CA HIS A 137 12.56 -11.24 13.22
C HIS A 137 12.63 -10.31 14.42
N ARG A 138 11.54 -9.62 14.77
CA ARG A 138 11.63 -8.55 15.76
C ARG A 138 10.53 -8.55 16.84
N GLN A 139 9.64 -9.55 16.85
CA GLN A 139 8.52 -9.64 17.80
C GLN A 139 7.71 -8.33 17.86
N LEU A 140 7.65 -7.60 16.74
CA LEU A 140 7.01 -6.29 16.66
C LEU A 140 5.48 -6.38 16.52
N LEU A 141 4.95 -7.59 16.32
CA LEU A 141 3.51 -7.80 16.27
C LEU A 141 3.01 -8.32 17.62
N GLU A 142 2.16 -7.52 18.26
CA GLU A 142 1.35 -7.94 19.39
C GLU A 142 0.13 -8.75 18.90
N SER A 143 -0.48 -9.50 19.82
CA SER A 143 -1.73 -10.21 19.56
C SER A 143 -2.83 -9.19 19.24
N GLY A 144 -3.31 -9.16 18.00
CA GLY A 144 -4.30 -8.20 17.52
C GLY A 144 -3.80 -7.25 16.43
N ASP A 145 -2.49 -7.08 16.27
CA ASP A 145 -1.92 -6.17 15.26
C ASP A 145 -2.25 -6.63 13.84
N VAL A 146 -2.18 -7.94 13.59
CA VAL A 146 -2.57 -8.51 12.29
C VAL A 146 -4.04 -8.18 11.98
N GLU A 147 -4.92 -8.32 12.96
CA GLU A 147 -6.33 -7.97 12.85
C GLU A 147 -6.53 -6.47 12.60
N GLU A 148 -5.74 -5.59 13.23
CA GLU A 148 -5.75 -4.15 12.94
C GLU A 148 -5.35 -3.83 11.50
N GLY A 149 -4.29 -4.47 10.99
CA GLY A 149 -3.86 -4.30 9.60
C GLY A 149 -4.91 -4.79 8.60
N LEU A 150 -5.55 -5.93 8.90
CA LEU A 150 -6.67 -6.46 8.12
C LEU A 150 -7.88 -5.53 8.14
N ASN A 151 -8.19 -4.95 9.30
CA ASN A 151 -9.27 -3.98 9.44
C ASN A 151 -8.96 -2.69 8.68
N ALA A 152 -7.72 -2.21 8.70
CA ALA A 152 -7.28 -1.07 7.91
C ALA A 152 -7.38 -1.35 6.41
N ALA A 153 -6.88 -2.50 5.95
CA ALA A 153 -6.98 -2.93 4.56
C ALA A 153 -8.44 -3.02 4.07
N SER A 154 -9.32 -3.52 4.93
CA SER A 154 -10.76 -3.57 4.67
C SER A 154 -11.45 -2.20 4.77
N ALA A 155 -10.91 -1.25 5.53
CA ALA A 155 -11.53 0.05 5.73
C ALA A 155 -11.40 0.97 4.50
N ILE A 156 -10.34 0.78 3.73
CA ILE A 156 -10.00 1.64 2.58
C ILE A 156 -10.29 0.98 1.22
N GLY A 157 -11.04 -0.14 1.20
CA GLY A 157 -11.53 -0.73 -0.04
C GLY A 157 -12.56 0.17 -0.75
N ASP A 158 -12.49 0.22 -2.08
CA ASP A 158 -13.34 1.10 -2.88
C ASP A 158 -14.83 0.82 -2.68
N ASP A 159 -15.23 -0.43 -2.50
CA ASP A 159 -16.62 -0.82 -2.22
C ASP A 159 -17.16 -0.19 -0.94
N ARG A 160 -16.34 -0.14 0.11
CA ARG A 160 -16.70 0.46 1.39
C ARG A 160 -16.75 1.98 1.29
N LEU A 161 -15.73 2.60 0.71
CA LEU A 161 -15.65 4.06 0.56
C LEU A 161 -16.76 4.61 -0.35
N GLN A 162 -17.07 3.90 -1.43
CA GLN A 162 -18.19 4.25 -2.32
C GLN A 162 -19.53 4.08 -1.62
N LYS A 163 -19.75 2.97 -0.90
CA LYS A 163 -21.00 2.78 -0.16
C LYS A 163 -21.21 3.87 0.90
N GLN A 164 -20.15 4.34 1.55
CA GLN A 164 -20.20 5.44 2.51
C GLN A 164 -20.45 6.81 1.87
N SER A 165 -19.84 7.08 0.71
CA SER A 165 -19.95 8.39 0.04
C SER A 165 -21.21 8.56 -0.82
N ARG A 166 -21.61 7.52 -1.56
CA ARG A 166 -22.71 7.57 -2.55
C ARG A 166 -23.83 6.56 -2.34
N GLY A 167 -23.68 5.61 -1.41
CA GLY A 167 -24.72 4.63 -1.07
C GLY A 167 -24.79 3.38 -1.95
N TYR A 168 -24.02 3.31 -3.04
CA TYR A 168 -23.95 2.15 -3.95
C TYR A 168 -22.53 1.90 -4.46
N VAL A 169 -22.27 0.68 -4.94
CA VAL A 169 -20.97 0.20 -5.41
C VAL A 169 -21.00 0.05 -6.93
N SER A 170 -19.96 0.51 -7.63
CA SER A 170 -19.75 0.27 -9.07
C SER A 170 -18.33 -0.27 -9.24
N PRO A 171 -18.17 -1.60 -9.43
CA PRO A 171 -16.86 -2.23 -9.53
C PRO A 171 -16.02 -1.73 -10.70
N GLU A 172 -16.63 -1.33 -11.82
CA GLU A 172 -15.88 -0.82 -12.98
C GLU A 172 -15.12 0.50 -12.70
N SER A 173 -15.49 1.21 -11.63
CA SER A 173 -14.86 2.46 -11.20
C SER A 173 -13.78 2.27 -10.13
N PHE A 174 -13.46 1.03 -9.76
CA PHE A 174 -12.43 0.76 -8.74
C PHE A 174 -11.04 1.10 -9.26
N THR A 175 -10.24 1.70 -8.40
CA THR A 175 -8.83 1.99 -8.65
C THR A 175 -7.92 1.34 -7.61
N HIS A 176 -8.43 1.06 -6.40
CA HIS A 176 -7.72 0.44 -5.27
C HIS A 176 -8.18 -0.99 -4.97
N GLY A 177 -9.34 -1.38 -5.51
CA GLY A 177 -9.92 -2.71 -5.36
C GLY A 177 -10.88 -2.80 -4.17
N SER A 178 -11.61 -3.92 -4.11
CA SER A 178 -12.56 -4.17 -3.03
C SER A 178 -11.86 -4.49 -1.71
N SER A 179 -12.55 -4.22 -0.61
CA SER A 179 -12.13 -4.55 0.75
C SER A 179 -11.67 -6.01 0.87
N ALA A 180 -12.40 -6.94 0.23
CA ALA A 180 -12.07 -8.36 0.24
C ALA A 180 -10.77 -8.69 -0.51
N GLN A 181 -10.55 -8.06 -1.67
CA GLN A 181 -9.32 -8.24 -2.45
C GLN A 181 -8.10 -7.72 -1.69
N ARG A 182 -8.20 -6.51 -1.12
CA ARG A 182 -7.12 -5.88 -0.35
C ARG A 182 -6.71 -6.75 0.84
N VAL A 183 -7.69 -7.23 1.61
CA VAL A 183 -7.47 -8.20 2.70
C VAL A 183 -6.82 -9.49 2.20
N ARG A 184 -7.29 -10.05 1.08
CA ARG A 184 -6.75 -11.29 0.52
C ARG A 184 -5.27 -11.14 0.19
N TRP A 185 -4.89 -10.09 -0.53
CA TRP A 185 -3.49 -9.91 -0.96
C TRP A 185 -2.56 -9.57 0.19
N PHE A 186 -3.03 -8.76 1.16
CA PHE A 186 -2.29 -8.55 2.40
C PHE A 186 -2.01 -9.87 3.14
N LYS A 187 -3.02 -10.76 3.28
CA LYS A 187 -2.83 -12.08 3.89
C LYS A 187 -1.83 -12.95 3.14
N ILE A 188 -1.87 -12.96 1.81
CA ILE A 188 -0.92 -13.73 1.00
C ILE A 188 0.52 -13.28 1.30
N GLY A 189 0.77 -11.97 1.33
CA GLY A 189 2.07 -11.42 1.70
C GLY A 189 2.49 -11.82 3.11
N LEU A 190 1.57 -11.67 4.07
CA LEU A 190 1.77 -11.97 5.49
C LEU A 190 2.06 -13.45 5.74
N GLU A 191 1.48 -14.36 4.96
CA GLU A 191 1.72 -15.80 5.09
C GLU A 191 3.02 -16.23 4.42
N LYS A 192 3.30 -15.71 3.22
CA LYS A 192 4.39 -16.20 2.36
C LYS A 192 5.72 -15.49 2.61
N GLY A 193 5.71 -14.18 2.89
CA GLY A 193 6.91 -13.40 3.18
C GLY A 193 7.90 -13.25 2.01
N VAL A 194 7.48 -13.52 0.76
CA VAL A 194 8.35 -13.45 -0.43
C VAL A 194 7.64 -12.77 -1.61
N THR A 195 8.38 -11.97 -2.37
CA THR A 195 7.83 -11.14 -3.47
C THR A 195 7.22 -11.96 -4.59
N SER A 196 7.73 -13.17 -4.85
CA SER A 196 7.21 -14.07 -5.87
C SER A 196 5.76 -14.53 -5.64
N ALA A 197 5.28 -14.46 -4.38
CA ALA A 197 3.89 -14.75 -4.04
C ALA A 197 2.92 -13.60 -4.39
N CYS A 198 3.43 -12.40 -4.64
CA CYS A 198 2.65 -11.17 -4.82
C CYS A 198 2.40 -10.82 -6.29
N ASN A 199 2.30 -11.82 -7.18
CA ASN A 199 2.06 -11.58 -8.60
C ASN A 199 0.56 -11.42 -8.91
N THR A 200 0.04 -10.22 -8.67
CA THR A 200 -1.35 -9.84 -8.96
C THR A 200 -1.66 -9.77 -10.46
N PHE A 201 -0.65 -9.67 -11.32
CA PHE A 201 -0.83 -9.54 -12.78
C PHE A 201 -0.99 -10.89 -13.50
N LYS A 202 -0.62 -12.00 -12.84
CA LYS A 202 -0.73 -13.36 -13.39
C LYS A 202 -1.91 -14.17 -12.86
N THR A 203 -2.73 -13.60 -11.98
CA THR A 203 -3.93 -14.28 -11.47
C THR A 203 -5.16 -14.00 -12.33
N GLU A 204 -6.00 -15.01 -12.53
CA GLU A 204 -7.32 -14.86 -13.15
C GLU A 204 -8.33 -14.23 -12.16
N THR A 205 -8.17 -14.51 -10.86
CA THR A 205 -9.06 -14.01 -9.81
C THR A 205 -8.25 -13.22 -8.77
N LEU A 206 -8.60 -11.95 -8.60
CA LEU A 206 -8.01 -11.02 -7.63
C LEU A 206 -8.48 -11.23 -6.21
#